data_AF-A0A2T1FAC2-F1
#
_entry.id   AF-A0A2T1FAC2-F1
#
_cell.length_a   1.000
_cell.length_b   1.000
_cell.length_c   1.000
_cell.angle_alpha   90.00
_cell.angle_beta   90.00
_cell.angle_gamma   90.00
#
_symmetry.space_group_name_H-M   'P 1'
#
loop_
_entity.id
_entity.type
_entity.pdbx_description
1 polymer ?
#
loop_
_entity_poly.entity_id
_entity_poly.type
_entity_poly.pdbx_seq_one_letter_code
_entity_poly.pdbx_strand_id
1 'polypeptide(L)'
;MIATSILHYLDYVQNLDYLAAIVKSVSSVELDNIINGLLQSENYETVSSTCLFIRDLVLFGSQNPDCEKFCQGYSESSIVKTLEQLLFSPNHFIRKEVVYTLGKTYSYGSLPMLNQAFSALRDIDPILLPRLIGEMGWLGTENFWAFLESMTTSQVYMTRWAVIDVLSEFIGDDARVQDQLFQNKFRFTEQLRRDSNMLIQSEAEYEYQFLKFRSETYNLSKAQRKKKRKDLERNYKPTFRFAHISTAFTNYLYTERLTQYSVGEFEAFISNMTQGYS
;
A
#
# COMPACT_ATOMS: atom_id res chain seq x y z
N MET A 1 2.27 27.51 -16.81
CA MET A 1 1.16 27.84 -15.90
C MET A 1 0.44 26.58 -15.44
N ILE A 2 -0.01 25.70 -16.35
CA ILE A 2 -0.77 24.48 -15.95
C ILE A 2 0.02 23.50 -15.10
N ALA A 3 1.29 23.24 -15.44
CA ALA A 3 2.17 22.43 -14.61
C ALA A 3 2.23 22.94 -13.15
N THR A 4 2.35 24.26 -12.98
CA THR A 4 2.31 24.91 -11.65
C THR A 4 0.97 24.67 -10.96
N SER A 5 -0.16 24.82 -11.65
CA SER A 5 -1.48 24.54 -11.07
C SER A 5 -1.63 23.09 -10.61
N ILE A 6 -1.13 22.12 -11.37
CA ILE A 6 -1.11 20.71 -10.96
C ILE A 6 -0.27 20.52 -9.70
N LEU A 7 0.92 21.15 -9.63
CA LEU A 7 1.82 21.00 -8.48
C LEU A 7 1.30 21.67 -7.21
N HIS A 8 0.46 22.71 -7.33
CA HIS A 8 -0.22 23.36 -6.22
C HIS A 8 -1.59 22.73 -5.88
N TYR A 9 -1.96 21.61 -6.51
CA TYR A 9 -3.27 20.99 -6.30
C TYR A 9 -3.54 20.58 -4.84
N LEU A 10 -2.50 20.36 -4.03
CA LEU A 10 -2.65 20.05 -2.61
C LEU A 10 -3.44 21.13 -1.83
N ASP A 11 -3.40 22.38 -2.27
CA ASP A 11 -4.16 23.49 -1.67
C ASP A 11 -5.65 23.46 -2.07
N TYR A 12 -6.03 22.58 -3.00
CA TYR A 12 -7.34 22.51 -3.65
C TYR A 12 -7.88 21.06 -3.73
N VAL A 13 -7.46 20.18 -2.82
CA VAL A 13 -7.88 18.77 -2.78
C VAL A 13 -9.41 18.64 -2.89
N GLN A 14 -9.87 17.77 -3.78
CA GLN A 14 -11.29 17.52 -4.10
C GLN A 14 -12.09 18.73 -4.60
N ASN A 15 -11.44 19.86 -4.93
CA ASN A 15 -12.11 21.01 -5.54
C ASN A 15 -12.38 20.76 -7.03
N LEU A 16 -13.63 20.42 -7.36
CA LEU A 16 -14.07 20.12 -8.72
C LEU A 16 -13.93 21.29 -9.69
N ASP A 17 -14.17 22.52 -9.23
CA ASP A 17 -14.07 23.71 -10.09
C ASP A 17 -12.60 23.98 -10.45
N TYR A 18 -11.68 23.73 -9.52
CA TYR A 18 -10.24 23.85 -9.77
C TYR A 18 -9.75 22.79 -10.78
N LEU A 19 -10.20 21.55 -10.63
CA LEU A 19 -9.91 20.47 -11.58
C LEU A 19 -10.43 20.82 -12.98
N ALA A 20 -11.69 21.26 -13.08
CA ALA A 20 -12.31 21.64 -14.35
C ALA A 20 -11.61 22.84 -15.00
N ALA A 21 -11.19 23.83 -14.20
CA ALA A 21 -10.42 24.97 -14.70
C ALA A 21 -9.09 24.55 -15.34
N ILE A 22 -8.37 23.59 -14.74
CA ILE A 22 -7.16 23.02 -15.32
C ILE A 22 -7.48 22.30 -16.63
N VAL A 23 -8.47 21.40 -16.64
CA VAL A 23 -8.80 20.60 -17.83
C VAL A 23 -9.25 21.49 -19.01
N LYS A 24 -10.03 22.54 -18.74
CA LYS A 24 -10.55 23.46 -19.76
C LYS A 24 -9.49 24.40 -20.34
N SER A 25 -8.41 24.64 -19.61
CA SER A 25 -7.39 25.62 -19.98
C SER A 25 -6.49 25.17 -21.14
N VAL A 26 -6.46 23.87 -21.45
CA VAL A 26 -5.58 23.26 -22.45
C VAL A 26 -6.31 22.16 -23.22
N SER A 27 -5.76 21.74 -24.35
CA SER A 27 -6.30 20.56 -25.03
C SER A 27 -6.02 19.27 -24.24
N SER A 28 -6.83 18.22 -24.43
CA SER A 28 -6.61 16.92 -23.77
C SER A 28 -5.20 16.35 -24.06
N VAL A 29 -4.71 16.48 -25.29
CA VAL A 29 -3.38 15.99 -25.67
C VAL A 29 -2.28 16.78 -24.97
N GLU A 30 -2.46 18.09 -24.86
CA GLU A 30 -1.52 18.96 -24.14
C GLU A 30 -1.51 18.66 -22.65
N LEU A 31 -2.68 18.44 -22.04
CA LEU A 31 -2.79 18.02 -20.64
C LEU A 31 -2.06 16.70 -20.39
N ASP A 32 -2.29 15.69 -21.24
CA ASP A 32 -1.60 14.41 -21.14
C ASP A 32 -0.07 14.58 -21.22
N ASN A 33 0.41 15.41 -22.15
CA ASN A 33 1.84 15.68 -22.29
C ASN A 33 2.42 16.39 -21.05
N ILE A 34 1.69 17.35 -20.47
CA ILE A 34 2.09 18.03 -19.24
C ILE A 34 2.16 17.05 -18.07
N ILE A 35 1.13 16.22 -17.88
CA ILE A 35 1.09 15.22 -16.82
C ILE A 35 2.25 14.23 -16.97
N ASN A 36 2.47 13.70 -18.18
CA ASN A 36 3.58 12.79 -18.43
C ASN A 36 4.94 13.43 -18.15
N GLY A 37 5.14 14.69 -18.55
CA GLY A 37 6.38 15.42 -18.27
C GLY A 37 6.62 15.60 -16.77
N LEU A 38 5.57 15.83 -15.98
CA LEU A 38 5.66 15.92 -14.52
C LEU A 38 5.94 14.56 -13.86
N LEU A 39 5.29 13.49 -14.35
CA LEU A 39 5.53 12.12 -13.87
C LEU A 39 6.96 11.63 -14.13
N GLN A 40 7.60 12.13 -15.19
CA GLN A 40 9.00 11.81 -15.52
C GLN A 40 10.03 12.62 -14.69
N SER A 41 9.59 13.44 -13.73
CA SER A 41 10.48 14.16 -12.84
C SER A 41 11.24 13.20 -11.91
N GLU A 42 12.52 13.45 -11.68
CA GLU A 42 13.31 12.75 -10.65
C GLU A 42 12.92 13.17 -9.23
N ASN A 43 12.21 14.30 -9.08
CA ASN A 43 11.73 14.78 -7.79
C ASN A 43 10.43 14.06 -7.41
N TYR A 44 10.50 13.25 -6.35
CA TYR A 44 9.35 12.48 -5.86
C TYR A 44 8.17 13.36 -5.40
N GLU A 45 8.41 14.61 -4.97
CA GLU A 45 7.34 15.54 -4.58
C GLU A 45 6.54 15.97 -5.80
N THR A 46 7.21 16.26 -6.92
CA THR A 46 6.57 16.55 -8.21
C THR A 46 5.71 15.38 -8.65
N VAL A 47 6.25 14.16 -8.59
CA VAL A 47 5.52 12.94 -8.96
C VAL A 47 4.34 12.70 -8.00
N SER A 48 4.53 12.87 -6.69
CA SER A 48 3.48 12.70 -5.68
C SER A 48 2.31 13.67 -5.86
N SER A 49 2.60 14.97 -6.05
CA SER A 49 1.56 15.98 -6.33
C SER A 49 0.82 15.68 -7.63
N THR A 50 1.54 15.25 -8.66
CA THR A 50 0.94 14.87 -9.95
C THR A 50 0.04 13.64 -9.81
N CYS A 51 0.50 12.62 -9.09
CA CYS A 51 -0.27 11.43 -8.74
C CYS A 51 -1.55 11.78 -7.96
N LEU A 52 -1.48 12.70 -6.99
CA LEU A 52 -2.64 13.19 -6.25
C LEU A 52 -3.66 13.85 -7.19
N PHE A 53 -3.20 14.75 -8.05
CA PHE A 53 -4.04 15.40 -9.06
C PHE A 53 -4.73 14.37 -9.97
N ILE A 54 -3.99 13.39 -10.49
CA ILE A 54 -4.55 12.31 -11.34
C ILE A 54 -5.65 11.55 -10.59
N ARG A 55 -5.38 11.12 -9.34
CA ARG A 55 -6.34 10.35 -8.56
C ARG A 55 -7.66 11.10 -8.39
N ASP A 56 -7.60 12.35 -7.94
CA ASP A 56 -8.82 13.13 -7.70
C ASP A 56 -9.53 13.50 -9.00
N LEU A 57 -8.78 13.77 -10.09
CA LEU A 57 -9.36 14.02 -11.39
C LEU A 57 -10.12 12.80 -11.92
N VAL A 58 -9.57 11.59 -11.80
CA VAL A 58 -10.24 10.37 -12.26
C VAL A 58 -11.42 9.99 -11.36
N LEU A 59 -11.27 10.11 -10.04
CA LEU A 59 -12.29 9.69 -9.08
C LEU A 59 -13.49 10.64 -9.02
N PHE A 60 -13.25 11.94 -9.10
CA PHE A 60 -14.27 12.97 -8.90
C PHE A 60 -14.60 13.75 -10.17
N GLY A 61 -13.70 13.76 -11.16
CA GLY A 61 -13.88 14.56 -12.38
C GLY A 61 -15.11 14.19 -13.19
N SER A 62 -15.60 12.95 -13.14
CA SER A 62 -16.84 12.54 -13.82
C SER A 62 -18.10 13.30 -13.34
N GLN A 63 -18.02 13.97 -12.18
CA GLN A 63 -19.09 14.83 -11.67
C GLN A 63 -19.15 16.19 -12.37
N ASN A 64 -18.15 16.54 -13.19
CA ASN A 64 -18.08 17.76 -13.97
C ASN A 64 -18.00 17.46 -15.48
N PRO A 65 -18.90 18.00 -16.32
CA PRO A 65 -18.90 17.75 -17.77
C PRO A 65 -17.58 18.12 -18.48
N ASP A 66 -16.85 19.13 -18.00
CA ASP A 66 -15.59 19.56 -18.61
C ASP A 66 -14.48 18.50 -18.43
N CYS A 67 -14.60 17.62 -17.42
CA CYS A 67 -13.61 16.57 -17.10
C CYS A 67 -13.99 15.19 -17.64
N GLU A 68 -15.23 14.99 -18.10
CA GLU A 68 -15.78 13.68 -18.47
C GLU A 68 -14.94 12.99 -19.55
N LYS A 69 -14.54 13.73 -20.59
CA LYS A 69 -13.72 13.19 -21.68
C LYS A 69 -12.37 12.66 -21.21
N PHE A 70 -11.73 13.36 -20.27
CA PHE A 70 -10.47 12.89 -19.68
C PHE A 70 -10.70 11.59 -18.89
N CYS A 71 -11.75 11.56 -18.06
CA CYS A 71 -12.06 10.39 -17.24
C CYS A 71 -12.35 9.14 -18.09
N GLN A 72 -13.09 9.28 -19.19
CA GLN A 72 -13.40 8.18 -20.11
C GLN A 72 -12.17 7.69 -20.87
N GLY A 73 -11.23 8.57 -21.22
CA GLY A 73 -10.01 8.22 -21.95
C GLY A 73 -8.84 7.75 -21.08
N TYR A 74 -8.92 7.96 -19.75
CA TYR A 74 -7.79 7.77 -18.85
C TYR A 74 -7.19 6.35 -18.92
N SER A 75 -8.01 5.31 -18.93
CA SER A 75 -7.54 3.91 -18.91
C SER A 75 -6.69 3.53 -20.13
N GLU A 76 -6.85 4.23 -21.25
CA GLU A 76 -6.11 3.98 -22.49
C GLU A 76 -5.02 5.03 -22.75
N SER A 77 -4.88 6.00 -21.84
CA SER A 77 -3.98 7.14 -22.00
C SER A 77 -2.50 6.75 -21.88
N SER A 78 -1.63 7.63 -22.39
CA SER A 78 -0.19 7.52 -22.16
C SER A 78 0.20 7.71 -20.69
N ILE A 79 -0.64 8.38 -19.88
CA ILE A 79 -0.42 8.58 -18.44
C ILE A 79 -0.34 7.24 -17.72
N VAL A 80 -1.29 6.32 -18.00
CA VAL A 80 -1.28 4.98 -17.39
C VAL A 80 -0.01 4.21 -17.77
N LYS A 81 0.42 4.29 -19.05
CA LYS A 81 1.66 3.66 -19.51
C LYS A 81 2.90 4.22 -18.80
N THR A 82 2.95 5.54 -18.59
CA THR A 82 4.03 6.18 -17.83
C THR A 82 4.02 5.73 -16.36
N LEU A 83 2.85 5.65 -15.72
CA LEU A 83 2.72 5.11 -14.37
C LEU A 83 3.22 3.66 -14.30
N GLU A 84 2.84 2.80 -15.24
CA GLU A 84 3.31 1.41 -15.30
C GLU A 84 4.84 1.30 -15.40
N GLN A 85 5.50 2.19 -16.15
CA GLN A 85 6.96 2.25 -16.22
C GLN A 85 7.58 2.66 -14.87
N LEU A 86 6.96 3.62 -14.18
CA LEU A 86 7.45 4.13 -12.89
C LEU A 86 7.30 3.14 -11.74
N LEU A 87 6.55 2.03 -11.90
CA LEU A 87 6.56 0.91 -10.96
C LEU A 87 7.97 0.35 -10.73
N PHE A 88 8.86 0.51 -11.71
CA PHE A 88 10.26 0.07 -11.66
C PHE A 88 11.25 1.22 -11.44
N SER A 89 10.75 2.42 -11.08
CA SER A 89 11.62 3.52 -10.66
C SER A 89 12.52 3.06 -9.52
N PRO A 90 13.81 3.46 -9.47
CA PRO A 90 14.67 3.08 -8.36
C PRO A 90 14.26 3.81 -7.07
N ASN A 91 13.50 4.91 -7.16
CA ASN A 91 12.99 5.67 -6.04
C ASN A 91 11.77 4.99 -5.37
N HIS A 92 11.93 4.56 -4.11
CA HIS A 92 10.90 3.91 -3.29
C HIS A 92 9.62 4.77 -3.17
N PHE A 93 9.75 6.08 -2.95
CA PHE A 93 8.60 6.97 -2.80
C PHE A 93 7.80 7.08 -4.10
N ILE A 94 8.48 7.13 -5.25
CA ILE A 94 7.81 7.11 -6.56
C ILE A 94 7.04 5.81 -6.74
N ARG A 95 7.67 4.65 -6.49
CA ARG A 95 6.97 3.35 -6.60
C ARG A 95 5.72 3.31 -5.73
N LYS A 96 5.82 3.79 -4.48
CA LYS A 96 4.71 3.83 -3.53
C LYS A 96 3.53 4.68 -4.03
N GLU A 97 3.80 5.86 -4.57
CA GLU A 97 2.77 6.74 -5.12
C GLU A 97 2.13 6.16 -6.38
N VAL A 98 2.94 5.57 -7.27
CA VAL A 98 2.47 4.99 -8.53
C VAL A 98 1.56 3.79 -8.28
N VAL A 99 1.96 2.87 -7.39
CA VAL A 99 1.14 1.73 -6.96
C VAL A 99 -0.21 2.22 -6.43
N TYR A 100 -0.19 3.23 -5.55
CA TYR A 100 -1.41 3.79 -4.99
C TYR A 100 -2.30 4.44 -6.04
N THR A 101 -1.71 5.21 -6.96
CA THR A 101 -2.44 5.84 -8.05
C THR A 101 -3.12 4.82 -8.94
N LEU A 102 -2.39 3.81 -9.45
CA LEU A 102 -2.96 2.77 -10.31
C LEU A 102 -4.10 2.00 -9.61
N GLY A 103 -3.94 1.69 -8.33
CA GLY A 103 -5.00 1.06 -7.52
C GLY A 103 -6.24 1.92 -7.38
N LYS A 104 -6.09 3.18 -6.99
CA LYS A 104 -7.21 4.09 -6.74
C LYS A 104 -7.90 4.61 -7.99
N THR A 105 -7.20 4.66 -9.12
CA THR A 105 -7.82 5.01 -10.40
C THR A 105 -8.46 3.81 -11.09
N TYR A 106 -8.57 2.66 -10.42
CA TYR A 106 -9.15 1.43 -10.97
C TYR A 106 -8.52 1.02 -12.30
N SER A 107 -7.19 1.13 -12.40
CA SER A 107 -6.44 0.76 -13.61
C SER A 107 -6.33 -0.76 -13.75
N TYR A 108 -7.46 -1.44 -13.98
CA TYR A 108 -7.53 -2.91 -14.10
C TYR A 108 -6.59 -3.46 -15.17
N GLY A 109 -6.42 -2.72 -16.28
CA GLY A 109 -5.48 -3.07 -17.36
C GLY A 109 -4.01 -3.14 -16.94
N SER A 110 -3.66 -2.53 -15.80
CA SER A 110 -2.30 -2.50 -15.27
C SER A 110 -1.97 -3.68 -14.35
N LEU A 111 -2.92 -4.59 -14.08
CA LEU A 111 -2.67 -5.81 -13.29
C LEU A 111 -1.46 -6.63 -13.78
N PRO A 112 -1.23 -6.85 -15.09
CA PRO A 112 -0.05 -7.54 -15.58
C PRO A 112 1.26 -6.85 -15.16
N MET A 113 1.30 -5.52 -15.22
CA MET A 113 2.47 -4.73 -14.83
C MET A 113 2.68 -4.74 -13.30
N LEU A 114 1.61 -4.69 -12.51
CA LEU A 114 1.69 -4.85 -11.06
C LEU A 114 2.17 -6.25 -10.65
N ASN A 115 1.74 -7.31 -11.35
CA ASN A 115 2.25 -8.67 -11.13
C ASN A 115 3.76 -8.77 -11.43
N GLN A 116 4.22 -8.11 -12.49
CA GLN A 116 5.66 -8.04 -12.82
C GLN A 116 6.43 -7.26 -11.75
N ALA A 117 5.89 -6.12 -11.30
CA ALA A 117 6.49 -5.32 -10.22
C ALA A 117 6.59 -6.14 -8.92
N PHE A 118 5.55 -6.90 -8.57
CA PHE A 118 5.60 -7.80 -7.41
C PHE A 118 6.75 -8.81 -7.55
N SER A 119 6.86 -9.47 -8.70
CA SER A 119 7.91 -10.47 -8.94
C SER A 119 9.31 -9.87 -8.85
N ALA A 120 9.50 -8.65 -9.35
CA ALA A 120 10.79 -7.97 -9.31
C ALA A 120 11.16 -7.44 -7.92
N LEU A 121 10.17 -7.01 -7.13
CA LEU A 121 10.41 -6.27 -5.87
C LEU A 121 10.22 -7.12 -4.61
N ARG A 122 9.67 -8.33 -4.72
CA ARG A 122 9.32 -9.22 -3.58
C ARG A 122 10.41 -9.33 -2.51
N ASP A 123 11.66 -9.49 -2.93
CA ASP A 123 12.79 -9.69 -2.00
C ASP A 123 13.75 -8.49 -2.01
N ILE A 124 13.32 -7.34 -2.55
CA ILE A 124 14.11 -6.12 -2.68
C ILE A 124 13.50 -4.98 -1.86
N ASP A 125 12.17 -4.82 -1.91
CA ASP A 125 11.45 -3.74 -1.24
C ASP A 125 10.29 -4.30 -0.40
N PRO A 126 10.58 -4.90 0.77
CA PRO A 126 9.54 -5.45 1.65
C PRO A 126 8.53 -4.40 2.13
N ILE A 127 8.91 -3.11 2.17
CA ILE A 127 8.07 -2.01 2.67
C ILE A 127 6.96 -1.68 1.69
N LEU A 128 7.23 -1.80 0.38
CA LEU A 128 6.23 -1.57 -0.65
C LEU A 128 5.18 -2.68 -0.75
N LEU A 129 5.52 -3.92 -0.38
CA LEU A 129 4.69 -5.10 -0.64
C LEU A 129 3.28 -5.03 -0.06
N PRO A 130 3.05 -4.58 1.20
CA PRO A 130 1.69 -4.45 1.73
C PRO A 130 0.79 -3.61 0.84
N ARG A 131 1.28 -2.44 0.42
CA ARG A 131 0.56 -1.53 -0.48
C ARG A 131 0.37 -2.12 -1.87
N LEU A 132 1.41 -2.72 -2.46
CA LEU A 132 1.32 -3.34 -3.78
C LEU A 132 0.25 -4.42 -3.82
N ILE A 133 0.29 -5.35 -2.86
CA ILE A 133 -0.67 -6.45 -2.80
C ILE A 133 -2.06 -5.95 -2.42
N GLY A 134 -2.17 -4.98 -1.51
CA GLY A 134 -3.45 -4.36 -1.14
C GLY A 134 -4.16 -3.76 -2.36
N GLU A 135 -3.47 -2.95 -3.15
CA GLU A 135 -4.05 -2.35 -4.35
C GLU A 135 -4.31 -3.40 -5.45
N MET A 136 -3.45 -4.41 -5.63
CA MET A 136 -3.74 -5.54 -6.53
C MET A 136 -4.99 -6.34 -6.10
N GLY A 137 -5.19 -6.51 -4.80
CA GLY A 137 -6.38 -7.12 -4.22
C GLY A 137 -7.63 -6.32 -4.53
N TRP A 138 -7.57 -4.98 -4.42
CA TRP A 138 -8.67 -4.09 -4.79
C TRP A 138 -8.99 -4.09 -6.28
N LEU A 139 -7.98 -4.27 -7.13
CA LEU A 139 -8.17 -4.45 -8.57
C LEU A 139 -8.68 -5.86 -8.94
N GLY A 140 -8.87 -6.75 -7.95
CA GLY A 140 -9.46 -8.07 -8.17
C GLY A 140 -8.47 -9.11 -8.69
N THR A 141 -7.20 -9.05 -8.30
CA THR A 141 -6.23 -10.08 -8.70
C THR A 141 -6.64 -11.48 -8.23
N GLU A 142 -6.70 -12.44 -9.14
CA GLU A 142 -7.06 -13.84 -8.84
C GLU A 142 -5.96 -14.57 -8.04
N ASN A 143 -4.71 -14.10 -8.16
CA ASN A 143 -3.54 -14.75 -7.57
C ASN A 143 -3.20 -14.22 -6.17
N PHE A 144 -4.10 -13.48 -5.53
CA PHE A 144 -3.87 -12.80 -4.25
C PHE A 144 -3.23 -13.73 -3.20
N TRP A 145 -3.83 -14.89 -2.97
CA TRP A 145 -3.35 -15.85 -1.97
C TRP A 145 -2.01 -16.48 -2.35
N ALA A 146 -1.77 -16.72 -3.65
CA ALA A 146 -0.51 -17.24 -4.14
C ALA A 146 0.65 -16.25 -3.92
N PHE A 147 0.39 -14.94 -4.02
CA PHE A 147 1.39 -13.92 -3.68
C PHE A 147 1.79 -14.01 -2.21
N LEU A 148 0.82 -14.12 -1.30
CA LEU A 148 1.10 -14.28 0.13
C LEU A 148 1.86 -15.58 0.42
N GLU A 149 1.50 -16.70 -0.20
CA GLU A 149 2.25 -17.97 -0.07
C GLU A 149 3.70 -17.79 -0.51
N SER A 150 3.93 -17.14 -1.64
CA SER A 150 5.29 -16.86 -2.13
C SER A 150 6.08 -15.95 -1.17
N MET A 151 5.43 -14.99 -0.53
CA MET A 151 6.07 -14.13 0.47
C MET A 151 6.44 -14.91 1.73
N THR A 152 5.55 -15.77 2.24
CA THR A 152 5.82 -16.57 3.45
C THR A 152 6.96 -17.58 3.30
N THR A 153 7.42 -17.84 2.08
CA THR A 153 8.54 -18.75 1.79
C THR A 153 9.83 -18.02 1.40
N SER A 154 9.81 -16.68 1.40
CA SER A 154 10.99 -15.86 1.09
C SER A 154 12.12 -16.11 2.10
N GLN A 155 13.37 -16.05 1.62
CA GLN A 155 14.56 -16.06 2.48
C GLN A 155 14.71 -14.74 3.26
N VAL A 156 14.16 -13.64 2.74
CA VAL A 156 14.15 -12.34 3.39
C VAL A 156 13.04 -12.33 4.44
N TYR A 157 13.41 -12.37 5.72
CA TYR A 157 12.40 -12.45 6.80
C TYR A 157 11.48 -11.22 6.80
N MET A 158 11.95 -10.03 6.42
CA MET A 158 11.11 -8.83 6.31
C MET A 158 9.99 -9.01 5.27
N THR A 159 10.23 -9.74 4.18
CA THR A 159 9.18 -10.10 3.20
C THR A 159 8.15 -11.05 3.81
N ARG A 160 8.59 -12.06 4.58
CA ARG A 160 7.67 -12.94 5.33
C ARG A 160 6.87 -12.14 6.37
N TRP A 161 7.52 -11.19 7.04
CA TRP A 161 6.92 -10.35 8.07
C TRP A 161 5.83 -9.43 7.51
N ALA A 162 6.07 -8.84 6.33
CA ALA A 162 5.12 -7.98 5.63
C ALA A 162 3.77 -8.66 5.33
N VAL A 163 3.72 -9.99 5.27
CA VAL A 163 2.46 -10.74 5.10
C VAL A 163 1.47 -10.43 6.22
N ILE A 164 1.94 -10.26 7.46
CA ILE A 164 1.06 -9.96 8.59
C ILE A 164 0.37 -8.61 8.38
N ASP A 165 1.12 -7.61 7.91
CA ASP A 165 0.60 -6.28 7.62
C ASP A 165 -0.46 -6.33 6.52
N VAL A 166 -0.18 -7.03 5.41
CA VAL A 166 -1.14 -7.25 4.33
C VAL A 166 -2.45 -7.85 4.87
N LEU A 167 -2.37 -8.92 5.66
CA LEU A 167 -3.55 -9.60 6.21
C LEU A 167 -4.36 -8.70 7.15
N SER A 168 -3.73 -7.72 7.80
CA SER A 168 -4.37 -6.80 8.72
C SER A 168 -5.25 -5.75 8.01
N GLU A 169 -4.92 -5.39 6.76
CA GLU A 169 -5.64 -4.36 5.99
C GLU A 169 -7.04 -4.81 5.53
N PHE A 170 -7.22 -6.11 5.26
CA PHE A 170 -8.51 -6.62 4.78
C PHE A 170 -9.52 -6.67 5.91
N ILE A 171 -10.55 -5.84 5.86
CA ILE A 171 -11.67 -5.88 6.81
C ILE A 171 -12.90 -6.52 6.16
N GLY A 172 -13.79 -7.09 6.97
CA GLY A 172 -15.05 -7.68 6.49
C GLY A 172 -15.13 -9.21 6.58
N ASP A 173 -14.12 -9.86 7.16
CA ASP A 173 -14.16 -11.27 7.51
C ASP A 173 -15.12 -11.54 8.68
N ASP A 174 -15.90 -12.62 8.60
CA ASP A 174 -16.84 -13.04 9.64
C ASP A 174 -16.42 -14.40 10.23
N ALA A 175 -15.91 -14.35 11.46
CA ALA A 175 -15.49 -15.52 12.20
C ALA A 175 -16.61 -16.52 12.52
N ARG A 176 -17.89 -16.17 12.31
CA ARG A 176 -19.06 -17.04 12.56
C ARG A 176 -19.44 -17.90 11.37
N VAL A 177 -19.10 -17.43 10.17
CA VAL A 177 -19.38 -18.12 8.92
C VAL A 177 -18.13 -18.89 8.53
N GLN A 178 -18.23 -19.92 7.69
CA GLN A 178 -17.05 -20.49 7.01
C GLN A 178 -16.52 -19.48 5.97
N ASP A 179 -16.15 -18.29 6.45
CA ASP A 179 -15.66 -17.19 5.66
C ASP A 179 -14.24 -17.49 5.18
N GLN A 180 -14.07 -17.56 3.87
CA GLN A 180 -12.80 -17.95 3.26
C GLN A 180 -11.68 -16.97 3.60
N LEU A 181 -11.99 -15.67 3.73
CA LEU A 181 -11.03 -14.65 4.13
C LEU A 181 -10.55 -14.89 5.56
N PHE A 182 -11.45 -15.14 6.53
CA PHE A 182 -11.10 -15.49 7.90
C PHE A 182 -10.23 -16.76 7.96
N GLN A 183 -10.62 -17.82 7.26
CA GLN A 183 -9.88 -19.10 7.26
C GLN A 183 -8.46 -18.93 6.67
N ASN A 184 -8.33 -18.18 5.58
CA ASN A 184 -7.03 -17.90 4.99
C ASN A 184 -6.15 -17.06 5.93
N LYS A 185 -6.69 -15.99 6.53
CA LYS A 185 -5.96 -15.21 7.54
C LYS A 185 -5.47 -16.07 8.68
N PHE A 186 -6.34 -16.94 9.21
CA PHE A 186 -6.00 -17.85 10.28
C PHE A 186 -4.88 -18.81 9.88
N ARG A 187 -4.96 -19.41 8.70
CA ARG A 187 -3.94 -20.31 8.14
C ARG A 187 -2.57 -19.65 8.03
N PHE A 188 -2.49 -18.47 7.39
CA PHE A 188 -1.21 -17.76 7.23
C PHE A 188 -0.63 -17.33 8.58
N THR A 189 -1.47 -16.81 9.47
CA THR A 189 -1.02 -16.37 10.79
C THR A 189 -0.54 -17.54 11.64
N GLU A 190 -1.20 -18.71 11.56
CA GLU A 190 -0.75 -19.94 12.21
C GLU A 190 0.60 -20.43 11.67
N GLN A 191 0.82 -20.34 10.36
CA GLN A 191 2.11 -20.66 9.75
C GLN A 191 3.21 -19.72 10.26
N LEU A 192 2.97 -18.41 10.25
CA LEU A 192 3.96 -17.38 10.64
C LEU A 192 4.29 -17.40 12.14
N ARG A 193 3.39 -17.92 13.00
CA ARG A 193 3.70 -18.20 14.42
C ARG A 193 4.87 -19.17 14.62
N ARG A 194 5.16 -19.99 13.61
CA ARG A 194 6.23 -20.98 13.63
C ARG A 194 7.46 -20.51 12.84
N ASP A 195 7.51 -19.24 12.46
CA ASP A 195 8.65 -18.66 11.77
C ASP A 195 9.91 -18.70 12.67
N SER A 196 11.08 -18.81 12.04
CA SER A 196 12.36 -18.83 12.74
C SER A 196 12.76 -17.46 13.27
N ASN A 197 12.21 -16.37 12.71
CA ASN A 197 12.48 -15.02 13.19
C ASN A 197 11.52 -14.64 14.32
N MET A 198 12.08 -14.26 15.47
CA MET A 198 11.30 -13.94 16.68
C MET A 198 10.35 -12.75 16.51
N LEU A 199 10.70 -11.76 15.67
CA LEU A 199 9.84 -10.58 15.44
C LEU A 199 8.54 -11.02 14.75
N ILE A 200 8.67 -11.85 13.71
CA ILE A 200 7.53 -12.44 12.99
C ILE A 200 6.70 -13.31 13.92
N GLN A 201 7.34 -14.22 14.65
CA GLN A 201 6.65 -15.10 15.60
C GLN A 201 5.84 -14.30 16.63
N SER A 202 6.43 -13.25 17.20
CA SER A 202 5.77 -12.44 18.23
C SER A 202 4.53 -11.69 17.70
N GLU A 203 4.63 -11.10 16.51
CA GLU A 203 3.49 -10.40 15.90
C GLU A 203 2.42 -11.38 15.40
N ALA A 204 2.83 -12.50 14.80
CA ALA A 204 1.91 -13.54 14.37
C ALA A 204 1.19 -14.20 15.55
N GLU A 205 1.85 -14.40 16.70
CA GLU A 205 1.18 -14.89 17.91
C GLU A 205 0.08 -13.93 18.35
N TYR A 206 0.37 -12.64 18.41
CA TYR A 206 -0.61 -11.63 18.76
C TYR A 206 -1.82 -11.63 17.81
N GLU A 207 -1.57 -11.63 16.49
CA GLU A 207 -2.66 -11.63 15.49
C GLU A 207 -3.48 -12.92 15.53
N TYR A 208 -2.84 -14.06 15.78
CA TYR A 208 -3.54 -15.34 15.93
C TYR A 208 -4.47 -15.33 17.14
N GLN A 209 -3.99 -14.83 18.29
CA GLN A 209 -4.83 -14.68 19.49
C GLN A 209 -5.94 -13.66 19.24
N PHE A 210 -5.69 -12.61 18.46
CA PHE A 210 -6.70 -11.63 18.10
C PHE A 210 -7.80 -12.23 17.23
N LEU A 211 -7.46 -13.08 16.25
CA LEU A 211 -8.43 -13.82 15.45
C LEU A 211 -9.27 -14.79 16.29
N LYS A 212 -8.65 -15.53 17.24
CA LYS A 212 -9.38 -16.37 18.20
C LYS A 212 -10.31 -15.55 19.10
N PHE A 213 -9.83 -14.42 19.61
CA PHE A 213 -10.65 -13.51 20.39
C PHE A 213 -11.89 -13.05 19.61
N ARG A 214 -11.76 -12.75 18.32
CA ARG A 214 -12.90 -12.34 17.48
C ARG A 214 -13.95 -13.46 17.34
N SER A 215 -13.54 -14.71 17.20
CA SER A 215 -14.48 -15.84 17.12
C SER A 215 -15.14 -16.15 18.47
N GLU A 216 -14.37 -16.14 19.56
CA GLU A 216 -14.83 -16.55 20.90
C GLU A 216 -15.68 -15.50 21.62
N THR A 217 -15.55 -14.22 21.27
CA THR A 217 -16.15 -13.12 22.03
C THR A 217 -17.37 -12.48 21.37
N TYR A 218 -17.84 -13.04 20.25
CA TYR A 218 -18.95 -12.49 19.48
C TYR A 218 -20.22 -12.27 20.34
N ASN A 219 -20.59 -13.25 21.15
CA ASN A 219 -21.79 -13.21 22.00
C ASN A 219 -21.60 -12.45 23.32
N LEU A 220 -20.41 -11.88 23.57
CA LEU A 220 -20.12 -11.18 24.82
C LEU A 220 -20.60 -9.73 24.79
N SER A 221 -20.99 -9.22 25.95
CA SER A 221 -21.29 -7.80 26.12
C SER A 221 -20.09 -6.93 25.77
N LYS A 222 -20.33 -5.67 25.37
CA LYS A 222 -19.26 -4.71 25.03
C LYS A 222 -18.24 -4.55 26.17
N ALA A 223 -18.69 -4.55 27.42
CA ALA A 223 -17.83 -4.45 28.60
C ALA A 223 -16.92 -5.67 28.75
N GLN A 224 -17.46 -6.89 28.62
CA GLN A 224 -16.68 -8.13 28.67
C GLN A 224 -15.67 -8.22 27.51
N ARG A 225 -16.07 -7.85 26.29
CA ARG A 225 -15.18 -7.77 25.13
C ARG A 225 -14.01 -6.82 25.37
N LYS A 226 -14.29 -5.62 25.90
CA LYS A 226 -13.25 -4.63 26.23
C LYS A 226 -12.27 -5.16 27.27
N LYS A 227 -12.75 -5.86 28.31
CA LYS A 227 -11.88 -6.47 29.33
C LYS A 227 -10.97 -7.54 28.72
N LYS A 228 -11.55 -8.53 28.03
CA LYS A 228 -10.80 -9.61 27.37
C LYS A 228 -9.78 -9.08 26.35
N ARG A 229 -10.13 -8.03 25.58
CA ARG A 229 -9.20 -7.39 24.63
C ARG A 229 -8.00 -6.78 25.34
N LYS A 230 -8.21 -6.09 26.47
CA LYS A 230 -7.11 -5.54 27.27
C LYS A 230 -6.19 -6.64 27.81
N ASP A 231 -6.75 -7.75 28.26
CA ASP A 231 -5.97 -8.89 28.75
C ASP A 231 -5.13 -9.51 27.62
N LEU A 232 -5.71 -9.67 26.42
CA LEU A 232 -4.99 -10.10 25.22
C LEU A 232 -3.83 -9.16 24.88
N GLU A 233 -4.11 -7.85 24.79
CA GLU A 233 -3.09 -6.84 24.50
C GLU A 233 -1.97 -6.84 25.56
N ARG A 234 -2.30 -7.03 26.83
CA ARG A 234 -1.31 -7.12 27.92
C ARG A 234 -0.38 -8.32 27.78
N ASN A 235 -0.90 -9.46 27.33
CA ASN A 235 -0.15 -10.73 27.32
C ASN A 235 0.62 -10.96 26.01
N TYR A 236 0.10 -10.45 24.90
CA TYR A 236 0.61 -10.83 23.58
C TYR A 236 1.08 -9.67 22.72
N LYS A 237 0.74 -8.41 23.02
CA LYS A 237 1.06 -7.29 22.12
C LYS A 237 2.58 -7.22 21.90
N PRO A 238 3.04 -7.30 20.63
CA PRO A 238 4.47 -7.28 20.36
C PRO A 238 5.00 -5.86 20.56
N THR A 239 6.26 -5.78 20.99
CA THR A 239 6.99 -4.50 21.10
C THR A 239 7.17 -3.85 19.72
N PHE A 240 7.48 -4.67 18.72
CA PHE A 240 7.73 -4.26 17.36
C PHE A 240 6.69 -4.87 16.42
N ARG A 241 6.19 -4.05 15.50
CA ARG A 241 5.29 -4.47 14.42
C ARG A 241 5.89 -4.06 13.09
N PHE A 242 5.67 -4.86 12.05
CA PHE A 242 6.18 -4.55 10.73
C PHE A 242 5.73 -3.15 10.28
N ALA A 243 4.44 -2.84 10.35
CA ALA A 243 3.89 -1.54 9.97
C ALA A 243 4.56 -0.36 10.68
N HIS A 244 4.86 -0.51 11.98
CA HIS A 244 5.50 0.54 12.78
C HIS A 244 6.96 0.73 12.36
N ILE A 245 7.71 -0.36 12.21
CA ILE A 245 9.10 -0.32 11.76
C ILE A 245 9.20 0.25 10.34
N SER A 246 8.36 -0.22 9.42
CA SER A 246 8.28 0.26 8.04
C SER A 246 7.99 1.76 7.98
N THR A 247 7.07 2.24 8.82
CA THR A 247 6.79 3.69 8.93
C THR A 247 7.99 4.46 9.47
N ALA A 248 8.62 3.97 10.55
CA ALA A 248 9.79 4.61 11.15
C ALA A 248 10.96 4.68 10.15
N PHE A 249 11.20 3.60 9.40
CA PHE A 249 12.24 3.57 8.38
C PHE A 249 11.92 4.47 7.18
N THR A 250 10.66 4.51 6.73
CA THR A 250 10.22 5.44 5.67
C THR A 250 10.48 6.90 6.08
N ASN A 251 10.22 7.26 7.34
CA ASN A 251 10.51 8.59 7.88
C ASN A 251 12.01 8.86 7.97
N TYR A 252 12.81 7.85 8.31
CA TYR A 252 14.27 7.94 8.28
C TYR A 252 14.77 8.22 6.86
N LEU A 253 14.33 7.44 5.87
CA LEU A 253 14.67 7.67 4.45
C LEU A 253 14.33 9.09 4.01
N TYR A 254 13.14 9.58 4.36
CA TYR A 254 12.71 10.94 4.05
C TYR A 254 13.62 11.99 4.70
N THR A 255 13.91 11.85 5.99
CA THR A 255 14.72 12.81 6.77
C THR A 255 16.15 12.88 6.23
N GLU A 256 16.73 11.73 5.90
CA GLU A 256 18.08 11.61 5.33
C GLU A 256 18.12 11.86 3.81
N ARG A 257 16.99 12.20 3.19
CA ARG A 257 16.84 12.41 1.74
C ARG A 257 17.30 11.21 0.89
N LEU A 258 17.16 10.01 1.44
CA LEU A 258 17.44 8.75 0.78
C LEU A 258 16.18 8.31 0.04
N THR A 259 16.29 8.11 -1.28
CA THR A 259 15.16 7.68 -2.11
C THR A 259 15.17 6.18 -2.39
N GLN A 260 16.24 5.50 -2.02
CA GLN A 260 16.47 4.07 -2.28
C GLN A 260 17.07 3.45 -1.01
N TYR A 261 16.89 2.14 -0.88
CA TYR A 261 17.49 1.37 0.19
C TYR A 261 17.66 -0.09 -0.24
N SER A 262 18.56 -0.79 0.44
CA SER A 262 18.78 -2.22 0.34
C SER A 262 18.17 -2.94 1.54
N VAL A 263 17.84 -4.22 1.36
CA VAL A 263 17.36 -5.08 2.45
C VAL A 263 18.31 -5.09 3.64
N GLY A 264 19.62 -5.03 3.41
CA GLY A 264 20.63 -4.97 4.48
C GLY A 264 20.60 -3.66 5.27
N GLU A 265 20.36 -2.51 4.63
CA GLU A 265 20.19 -1.23 5.34
C GLU A 265 18.93 -1.24 6.20
N PHE A 266 17.84 -1.83 5.69
CA PHE A 266 16.61 -1.97 6.48
C PHE A 266 16.80 -2.92 7.66
N GLU A 267 17.51 -4.03 7.47
CA GLU A 267 17.86 -4.97 8.55
C GLU A 267 18.76 -4.33 9.62
N ALA A 268 19.74 -3.52 9.21
CA ALA A 268 20.59 -2.77 10.13
C ALA A 268 19.77 -1.78 10.97
N PHE A 269 18.81 -1.08 10.34
CA PHE A 269 17.89 -0.19 11.05
C PHE A 269 17.03 -0.94 12.09
N ILE A 270 16.46 -2.09 11.72
CA ILE A 270 15.70 -2.95 12.64
C ILE A 270 16.57 -3.41 13.81
N SER A 271 17.80 -3.83 13.53
CA SER A 271 18.76 -4.29 14.55
C SER A 271 19.06 -3.17 15.56
N ASN A 272 19.31 -1.95 15.08
CA ASN A 272 19.54 -0.79 15.94
C ASN A 272 18.32 -0.45 16.80
N MET A 273 17.10 -0.56 16.26
CA MET A 273 15.88 -0.33 17.01
C MET A 273 15.61 -1.40 18.07
N THR A 274 16.00 -2.65 17.82
CA THR A 274 15.70 -3.79 18.70
C THR A 274 16.76 -4.02 19.77
N GLN A 275 18.02 -3.66 19.54
CA GLN A 275 19.10 -3.74 20.54
C GLN A 275 18.87 -2.85 21.78
N GLY A 276 18.08 -1.79 21.66
CA GLY A 276 17.67 -0.96 22.81
C GLY A 276 16.67 -1.65 23.75
N TYR A 277 16.20 -2.85 23.43
CA TYR A 277 15.11 -3.55 24.12
C TYR A 277 15.44 -5.01 24.50
N SER A 278 16.68 -5.46 24.25
CA SER A 278 17.20 -6.77 24.64
C SER A 278 17.82 -6.75 26.03
#